data_AF-A0A6H9HUJ7-F1
#
_entry.id   AF-A0A6H9HUJ7-F1
#
_cell.length_a   1.000
_cell.length_b   1.000
_cell.length_c   1.000
_cell.angle_alpha   90.00
_cell.angle_beta   90.00
_cell.angle_gamma   90.00
#
_symmetry.space_group_name_H-M   'P 1'
#
loop_
_entity.id
_entity.type
_entity.pdbx_description
1 polymer ?
#
loop_
_entity_poly.entity_id
_entity_poly.type
_entity_poly.pdbx_seq_one_letter_code
_entity_poly.pdbx_strand_id
1 'polypeptide(L)'
;MGWHDFLLTPCSTHTFCHFYPDKPEHRGCFGNLLEALAPHGICGDDIPVAFNCFMNVPVDANGRISVLPPPSRAGDSISFRAEDDLIIGLTACSAYASNGGTFKPIDYRIEA
;
A
#
# COMPACT_ATOMS: atom_id res chain seq x y z
N MET A 1 -9.28 -2.18 13.88
CA MET A 1 -9.66 -0.98 13.11
C MET A 1 -8.74 0.18 13.49
N GLY A 2 -8.29 0.98 12.53
CA GLY A 2 -7.53 2.21 12.78
C GLY A 2 -6.00 2.14 12.58
N TRP A 3 -5.45 1.05 12.05
CA TRP A 3 -4.04 0.99 11.68
C TRP A 3 -3.88 1.29 10.20
N HIS A 4 -3.24 2.41 9.90
CA HIS A 4 -2.92 2.85 8.55
C HIS A 4 -1.56 3.53 8.61
N ASP A 5 -0.85 3.53 7.49
CA ASP A 5 0.47 4.12 7.42
C ASP A 5 0.56 5.16 6.31
N PHE A 6 1.34 6.21 6.58
CA PHE A 6 1.70 7.27 5.64
C PHE A 6 3.21 7.53 5.63
N LEU A 7 4.00 6.70 6.32
CA LEU A 7 5.45 6.88 6.46
C LEU A 7 6.22 6.09 5.41
N LEU A 8 5.71 4.94 4.98
CA LEU A 8 6.41 4.06 4.05
C LEU A 8 5.92 4.26 2.61
N THR A 9 6.88 4.41 1.71
CA THR A 9 6.66 4.46 0.26
C THR A 9 5.96 3.19 -0.25
N PRO A 10 5.18 3.28 -1.34
CA PRO A 10 4.72 2.11 -2.07
C PRO A 10 5.89 1.17 -2.36
N CYS A 11 5.72 -0.13 -2.11
CA CYS A 11 6.77 -1.09 -2.42
C CYS A 11 7.05 -1.11 -3.93
N SER A 12 8.32 -1.28 -4.28
CA SER A 12 8.84 -1.30 -5.65
C SER A 12 9.80 -2.47 -5.83
N THR A 13 10.22 -2.76 -7.07
CA THR A 13 11.31 -3.73 -7.33
C THR A 13 12.51 -3.50 -6.41
N HIS A 14 12.95 -2.25 -6.22
CA HIS A 14 14.05 -1.92 -5.30
C HIS A 14 13.76 -2.30 -3.84
N THR A 15 12.51 -2.15 -3.39
CA THR A 15 12.08 -2.61 -2.06
C THR A 15 12.26 -4.13 -1.93
N PHE A 16 11.86 -4.89 -2.95
CA PHE A 16 11.99 -6.35 -2.95
C PHE A 16 13.44 -6.81 -2.96
N CYS A 17 14.26 -6.24 -3.84
CA CYS A 17 15.69 -6.58 -3.90
C CYS A 17 16.41 -6.29 -2.58
N HIS A 18 16.04 -5.22 -1.87
CA HIS A 18 16.71 -4.82 -0.64
C HIS A 18 16.22 -5.56 0.60
N PHE A 19 14.90 -5.61 0.84
CA PHE A 19 14.34 -6.13 2.09
C PHE A 19 13.97 -7.62 2.04
N TYR A 20 13.84 -8.20 0.83
CA TYR A 20 13.42 -9.58 0.64
C TYR A 20 14.32 -10.32 -0.36
N PRO A 21 15.66 -10.35 -0.15
CA PRO A 21 16.60 -10.90 -1.13
C PRO A 21 16.37 -12.39 -1.43
N ASP A 22 15.77 -13.13 -0.49
CA ASP A 22 15.48 -14.57 -0.62
C ASP A 22 14.06 -14.86 -1.15
N LYS A 23 13.34 -13.85 -1.63
CA LYS A 23 11.97 -13.99 -2.15
C LYS A 23 11.89 -13.65 -3.63
N PRO A 24 10.89 -14.17 -4.34
CA PRO A 24 10.59 -13.71 -5.69
C PRO A 24 10.41 -12.19 -5.75
N GLU A 25 10.94 -11.59 -6.80
CA GLU A 25 10.75 -10.18 -7.09
C GLU A 25 9.31 -9.91 -7.53
N HIS A 26 8.78 -8.75 -7.14
CA HIS A 26 7.50 -8.23 -7.62
C HIS A 26 7.70 -6.81 -8.12
N ARG A 27 6.89 -6.39 -9.12
CA ARG A 27 6.83 -4.98 -9.55
C ARG A 27 6.39 -4.01 -8.45
N GLY A 28 5.71 -4.55 -7.42
CA GLY A 28 5.26 -3.81 -6.25
C GLY A 28 4.09 -2.86 -6.50
N CYS A 29 3.63 -2.22 -5.43
CA CYS A 29 2.59 -1.20 -5.50
C CYS A 29 2.97 -0.06 -6.43
N PHE A 30 4.23 0.39 -6.43
CA PHE A 30 4.67 1.47 -7.30
C PHE A 30 4.50 1.11 -8.78
N GLY A 31 4.95 -0.09 -9.19
CA GLY A 31 4.76 -0.56 -10.57
C GLY A 31 3.29 -0.77 -10.94
N ASN A 32 2.47 -1.27 -9.99
CA ASN A 32 1.02 -1.39 -10.19
C ASN A 32 0.36 -0.03 -10.44
N LEU A 33 0.69 0.97 -9.63
CA LEU A 33 0.14 2.32 -9.72
C LEU A 33 0.61 3.01 -11.00
N LEU A 34 1.88 2.87 -11.36
CA LEU A 34 2.43 3.43 -12.59
C LEU A 34 1.69 2.93 -13.84
N GLU A 35 1.45 1.62 -13.94
CA GLU A 35 0.70 1.03 -15.05
C GLU A 35 -0.76 1.50 -15.06
N ALA A 36 -1.43 1.46 -13.90
CA ALA A 36 -2.86 1.77 -13.79
C ALA A 36 -3.17 3.27 -14.03
N LEU A 37 -2.26 4.15 -13.64
CA LEU A 37 -2.46 5.61 -13.73
C LEU A 37 -1.92 6.21 -15.03
N ALA A 38 -1.09 5.48 -15.80
CA ALA A 38 -0.54 5.95 -17.08
C ALA A 38 -1.58 6.46 -18.08
N PRO A 39 -2.78 5.86 -18.25
CA PRO A 39 -3.82 6.38 -19.15
C PRO A 39 -4.33 7.78 -18.79
N HIS A 40 -4.11 8.21 -17.55
CA HIS A 40 -4.48 9.54 -17.05
C HIS A 40 -3.32 10.54 -17.13
N GLY A 41 -2.19 10.17 -17.74
CA GLY A 41 -1.01 11.02 -17.88
C GLY A 41 -0.18 11.17 -16.61
N ILE A 42 -0.43 10.35 -15.59
CA ILE A 42 0.29 10.36 -14.31
C ILE A 42 1.52 9.46 -14.45
N CYS A 43 2.72 10.05 -14.32
CA CYS A 43 3.98 9.32 -14.41
C CYS A 43 4.56 9.01 -13.02
N GLY A 44 5.71 8.32 -12.99
CA GLY A 44 6.29 7.84 -11.72
C GLY A 44 6.57 8.95 -10.71
N ASP A 45 7.03 10.12 -11.16
CA ASP A 45 7.33 11.26 -10.30
C ASP A 45 6.06 11.96 -9.76
N ASP A 46 4.91 11.71 -10.39
CA ASP A 46 3.61 12.23 -9.95
C ASP A 46 2.94 11.32 -8.89
N ILE A 47 3.50 10.12 -8.64
CA ILE A 47 2.96 9.18 -7.66
C ILE A 47 3.58 9.48 -6.29
N PRO A 48 2.81 10.04 -5.33
CA PRO A 48 3.33 10.38 -4.02
C PRO A 48 3.48 9.12 -3.14
N VAL A 49 3.82 9.34 -1.88
CA VAL A 49 3.61 8.32 -0.84
C VAL A 49 2.15 7.85 -0.85
N ALA A 50 1.93 6.54 -0.80
CA ALA A 50 0.59 5.99 -0.71
C ALA A 50 0.06 6.07 0.73
N PHE A 51 -1.26 6.21 0.85
CA PHE A 51 -1.94 5.88 2.08
C PHE A 51 -2.07 4.35 2.19
N ASN A 52 -1.26 3.75 3.05
CA ASN A 52 -1.16 2.30 3.20
C ASN A 52 -2.33 1.79 4.08
N CYS A 53 -3.46 1.49 3.43
CA CYS A 53 -4.65 0.95 4.08
C CYS A 53 -4.33 -0.33 4.89
N PHE A 54 -4.72 -0.35 6.16
CA PHE A 54 -4.57 -1.49 7.09
C PHE A 54 -3.14 -1.87 7.48
N MET A 55 -2.13 -1.13 7.02
CA MET A 55 -0.73 -1.43 7.35
C MET A 55 -0.42 -1.08 8.81
N ASN A 56 0.27 -1.98 9.51
CA ASN A 56 0.62 -1.84 10.92
C ASN A 56 2.09 -1.44 11.08
N VAL A 57 2.33 -0.13 11.20
CA VAL A 57 3.67 0.47 11.24
C VAL A 57 3.85 1.33 12.49
N PRO A 58 4.03 0.72 13.68
CA PRO A 58 4.26 1.50 14.90
C PRO A 58 5.64 2.16 14.90
N VAL A 59 5.68 3.35 15.49
CA VAL A 59 6.90 4.07 15.87
C VAL A 59 7.04 3.99 17.38
N ASP A 60 8.14 3.42 17.88
CA ASP A 60 8.38 3.36 19.32
C ASP A 60 8.94 4.68 19.89
N ALA A 61 9.08 4.76 21.22
CA ALA A 61 9.54 5.96 21.91
C ALA A 61 10.96 6.41 21.51
N ASN A 62 11.76 5.54 20.89
CA ASN A 62 13.10 5.86 20.39
C ASN A 62 13.07 6.22 18.89
N GLY A 63 11.89 6.30 18.28
CA GLY A 63 11.73 6.59 16.86
C GLY A 63 11.93 5.38 15.95
N ARG A 64 12.03 4.16 16.49
CA ARG A 64 12.20 2.96 15.66
C ARG A 64 10.88 2.59 15.00
N ILE A 65 10.93 2.44 13.68
CA ILE A 65 9.82 1.98 12.84
C ILE A 65 9.85 0.44 12.77
N SER A 66 8.70 -0.20 12.95
CA SER A 66 8.55 -1.65 12.74
C SER A 66 7.42 -1.93 11.77
N VAL A 67 7.58 -2.92 10.89
CA VAL A 67 6.47 -3.41 10.05
C VAL A 67 5.95 -4.71 10.66
N LEU A 68 4.74 -4.68 11.19
CA LEU A 68 4.11 -5.80 11.87
C LEU A 68 2.93 -6.35 11.05
N PRO A 69 2.49 -7.59 11.31
CA PRO A 69 1.28 -8.11 10.67
C PRO A 69 0.07 -7.21 10.93
N PRO A 70 -0.78 -7.01 9.91
CA PRO A 70 -1.96 -6.17 10.06
C PRO A 70 -2.96 -6.86 11.02
N PRO A 71 -3.56 -6.12 11.97
CA PRO A 71 -4.57 -6.67 12.88
C PRO A 71 -5.96 -6.74 12.23
N SER A 72 -6.12 -6.27 10.99
CA SER A 72 -7.38 -6.28 10.25
C SER A 72 -7.81 -7.71 9.90
N ARG A 73 -9.12 -7.87 9.68
CA ARG A 73 -9.76 -9.14 9.34
C ARG A 73 -10.57 -9.03 8.06
N ALA A 74 -10.93 -10.16 7.46
CA ALA A 74 -11.84 -10.16 6.32
C ALA A 74 -13.17 -9.48 6.70
N GLY A 75 -13.64 -8.57 5.84
CA GLY A 75 -14.83 -7.75 6.09
C GLY A 75 -14.56 -6.41 6.77
N ASP A 76 -13.35 -6.17 7.30
CA ASP A 76 -12.95 -4.83 7.72
C ASP A 76 -12.89 -3.88 6.52
N SER A 77 -13.40 -2.66 6.68
CA SER A 77 -13.44 -1.67 5.62
C SER A 77 -12.97 -0.29 6.09
N ILE A 78 -12.59 0.54 5.13
CA ILE A 78 -12.36 1.97 5.29
C ILE A 78 -13.13 2.69 4.17
N SER A 79 -13.74 3.81 4.51
CA SER A 79 -14.53 4.61 3.59
C SER A 79 -13.96 6.02 3.53
N PHE A 80 -13.86 6.56 2.32
CA PHE A 80 -13.40 7.92 2.07
C PHE A 80 -14.52 8.68 1.37
N ARG A 81 -14.74 9.94 1.76
CA ARG A 81 -15.58 10.86 1.01
C ARG A 81 -14.67 11.65 0.06
N ALA A 82 -15.00 11.64 -1.22
CA ALA A 82 -14.37 12.54 -2.17
C ALA A 82 -14.88 13.96 -1.91
N GLU A 83 -13.99 14.89 -1.58
CA GLU A 83 -14.32 16.31 -1.40
C GLU A 83 -14.23 17.09 -2.73
N ASP A 84 -13.67 16.47 -3.78
CA ASP A 84 -13.49 17.01 -5.13
C ASP A 84 -13.46 15.85 -6.15
N ASP A 85 -13.37 16.17 -7.44
CA ASP A 85 -13.15 15.18 -8.51
C ASP A 85 -11.76 14.56 -8.38
N LEU A 86 -11.68 13.22 -8.30
CA LEU A 86 -10.45 12.49 -8.01
C LEU A 86 -10.20 11.32 -8.98
N ILE A 87 -8.92 11.10 -9.29
CA ILE A 87 -8.40 9.85 -9.83
C ILE A 87 -7.72 9.10 -8.69
N ILE A 88 -8.22 7.89 -8.37
CA ILE A 88 -7.70 7.07 -7.27
C ILE A 88 -7.00 5.84 -7.84
N GLY A 89 -5.69 5.73 -7.58
CA GLY A 89 -4.94 4.49 -7.78
C GLY A 89 -5.06 3.59 -6.55
N LEU A 90 -5.58 2.38 -6.71
CA LEU A 90 -5.73 1.39 -5.64
C LEU A 90 -5.06 0.08 -6.03
N THR A 91 -4.30 -0.52 -5.10
CA THR A 91 -3.56 -1.74 -5.40
C THR A 91 -3.44 -2.67 -4.19
N ALA A 92 -3.55 -3.97 -4.42
CA ALA A 92 -3.25 -5.00 -3.43
C ALA A 92 -1.73 -5.18 -3.30
N CYS A 93 -1.20 -4.90 -2.11
CA CYS A 93 0.24 -4.90 -1.87
C CYS A 93 0.85 -6.31 -1.93
N SER A 94 2.03 -6.43 -2.52
CA SER A 94 2.82 -7.67 -2.56
C SER A 94 4.00 -7.69 -1.57
N ALA A 95 4.09 -6.73 -0.64
CA ALA A 95 5.12 -6.77 0.41
C ALA A 95 4.80 -7.85 1.44
N TYR A 96 5.75 -8.76 1.68
CA TYR A 96 5.54 -9.95 2.52
C TYR A 96 5.21 -9.60 3.97
N ALA A 97 5.98 -8.72 4.61
CA ALA A 97 5.76 -8.35 6.02
C ALA A 97 4.43 -7.61 6.20
N SER A 98 4.13 -6.66 5.30
CA SER A 98 2.92 -5.81 5.37
C SER A 98 1.60 -6.59 5.25
N ASN A 99 1.63 -7.77 4.61
CA ASN A 99 0.45 -8.62 4.43
C ASN A 99 0.41 -9.83 5.37
N GLY A 100 1.28 -9.88 6.39
CA GLY A 100 1.35 -11.04 7.29
C GLY A 100 1.75 -12.34 6.56
N GLY A 101 2.55 -12.23 5.49
CA GLY A 101 3.13 -13.37 4.78
C GLY A 101 2.27 -14.00 3.67
N THR A 102 1.04 -13.53 3.43
CA THR A 102 0.17 -14.07 2.37
C THR A 102 -0.56 -12.95 1.62
N PHE A 103 -0.49 -12.96 0.29
CA PHE A 103 -1.17 -11.98 -0.55
C PHE A 103 -2.63 -12.34 -0.74
N LYS A 104 -3.51 -11.35 -0.61
CA LYS A 104 -4.96 -11.51 -0.67
C LYS A 104 -5.56 -10.42 -1.57
N PRO A 105 -6.68 -10.68 -2.25
CA PRO A 105 -7.38 -9.64 -2.98
C PRO A 105 -7.91 -8.57 -2.02
N ILE A 106 -8.15 -7.38 -2.57
CA ILE A 106 -8.89 -6.30 -1.91
C ILE A 106 -10.11 -5.97 -2.77
N ASP A 107 -11.21 -5.62 -2.11
CA ASP A 107 -12.43 -5.17 -2.77
C ASP A 107 -12.58 -3.66 -2.59
N TYR A 108 -13.21 -3.01 -3.56
CA TYR A 108 -13.62 -1.61 -3.46
C TYR A 108 -15.02 -1.43 -4.03
N ARG A 109 -15.70 -0.39 -3.55
CA ARG A 109 -16.98 0.07 -4.11
C ARG A 109 -17.00 1.59 -4.14
N ILE A 110 -17.70 2.14 -5.13
CA ILE A 110 -17.99 3.57 -5.22
C ILE A 110 -19.47 3.73 -4.87
N GLU A 111 -19.78 4.65 -3.97
CA GLU A 111 -21.14 5.01 -3.55
C GLU A 111 -21.43 6.44 -4.02
N ALA A 112 -22.67 6.70 -4.43
CA ALA A 112 -23.15 7.98 -4.96
C ALA A 112 -23.90 8.78 -3.89
#